data_AF-A0A1J8P5S4-F1
#
_entry.id   AF-A0A1J8P5S4-F1
#
_cell.length_a   1.000
_cell.length_b   1.000
_cell.length_c   1.000
_cell.angle_alpha   90.00
_cell.angle_beta   90.00
_cell.angle_gamma   90.00
#
_symmetry.space_group_name_H-M   'P 1'
#
loop_
_entity.id
_entity.type
_entity.pdbx_description
1 polymer ?
#
loop_
_entity_poly.entity_id
_entity_poly.type
_entity_poly.pdbx_seq_one_letter_code
_entity_poly.pdbx_strand_id
1 'polypeptide(L)'
;PTNIVLSKSTITSNAPADTIIGTLSATDTDTTSNLIYNIIGTNDNFEIIGNKLKLKTAASNITFPITITITASDGTLTSAQQNFEITKTTINLNIAPVINQFIVTQGEKEGRIISQYGGEVKIHALVDTQTYEWSSTDININNGASATLTFDPGTITTFGTITIKLKATTGEHTSERTLLLKLIEKSKDVKGDSDGDGIPDEKDINNAGNKIQAGEGENKGKAITSKGNTRILLGTLALGKNSTFLTLDQMKEYVTTSNLPDKTKDTLTTGAIYDYVVEGLSTTGTS
;
A
#
# COMPACT_ATOMS: atom_id res chain seq x y z
N PRO A 1 6.01 10.43 -27.50
CA PRO A 1 6.63 10.48 -26.14
C PRO A 1 8.15 10.81 -26.11
N THR A 2 8.56 11.66 -25.15
CA THR A 2 9.95 12.09 -24.86
C THR A 2 10.16 12.34 -23.35
N ASN A 3 11.39 12.66 -22.93
CA ASN A 3 11.74 13.06 -21.55
C ASN A 3 11.26 12.06 -20.49
N ILE A 4 11.68 10.80 -20.58
CA ILE A 4 11.34 9.81 -19.55
C ILE A 4 12.04 10.22 -18.25
N VAL A 5 11.27 10.30 -17.17
CA VAL A 5 11.75 10.59 -15.81
C VAL A 5 11.33 9.47 -14.88
N LEU A 6 12.24 9.08 -13.99
CA LEU A 6 11.99 8.17 -12.88
C LEU A 6 12.02 8.97 -11.58
N SER A 7 10.95 8.92 -10.79
CA SER A 7 10.80 9.76 -9.58
C SER A 7 11.86 9.52 -8.50
N LYS A 8 12.42 8.29 -8.44
CA LYS A 8 13.47 7.89 -7.51
C LYS A 8 14.22 6.70 -8.12
N SER A 9 15.55 6.73 -8.02
CA SER A 9 16.43 5.66 -8.51
C SER A 9 17.31 5.05 -7.40
N THR A 10 16.92 5.26 -6.14
CA THR A 10 17.61 4.72 -4.96
C THR A 10 16.69 3.78 -4.18
N ILE A 11 17.24 2.71 -3.63
CA ILE A 11 16.48 1.71 -2.86
C ILE A 11 17.23 1.25 -1.61
N THR A 12 16.51 0.88 -0.54
CA THR A 12 17.14 0.39 0.69
C THR A 12 17.75 -1.00 0.51
N SER A 13 18.77 -1.29 1.32
CA SER A 13 19.52 -2.54 1.25
C SER A 13 18.67 -3.78 1.50
N ASN A 14 17.64 -3.61 2.31
CA ASN A 14 16.75 -4.64 2.83
C ASN A 14 15.43 -4.75 2.06
N ALA A 15 15.25 -3.99 0.97
CA ALA A 15 14.00 -4.00 0.22
C ALA A 15 13.67 -5.40 -0.34
N PRO A 16 12.50 -5.98 -0.01
CA PRO A 16 12.09 -7.27 -0.57
C PRO A 16 11.66 -7.12 -2.04
N ALA A 17 11.36 -8.26 -2.68
CA ALA A 17 10.67 -8.27 -3.97
C ALA A 17 9.36 -7.45 -3.91
N ASP A 18 8.85 -7.04 -5.07
CA ASP A 18 7.67 -6.20 -5.24
C ASP A 18 7.79 -4.76 -4.72
N THR A 19 8.90 -4.39 -4.07
CA THR A 19 9.13 -3.01 -3.65
C THR A 19 9.21 -2.07 -4.85
N ILE A 20 8.44 -0.98 -4.79
CA ILE A 20 8.46 0.09 -5.81
C ILE A 20 9.71 0.95 -5.61
N ILE A 21 10.52 1.08 -6.65
CA ILE A 21 11.70 1.93 -6.65
C ILE A 21 11.28 3.37 -6.95
N GLY A 22 10.48 3.55 -8.00
CA GLY A 22 10.01 4.85 -8.45
C GLY A 22 8.90 4.74 -9.48
N THR A 23 8.27 5.88 -9.77
CA THR A 23 7.24 6.02 -10.79
C THR A 23 7.82 6.67 -12.03
N LEU A 24 7.52 6.09 -13.19
CA LEU A 24 7.89 6.59 -14.50
C LEU A 24 6.85 7.61 -14.98
N SER A 25 7.36 8.66 -15.62
CA SER A 25 6.58 9.65 -16.34
C SER A 25 7.34 10.04 -17.60
N ALA A 26 6.64 10.54 -18.61
CA ALA A 26 7.22 11.07 -19.83
C ALA A 26 6.29 12.12 -20.42
N THR A 27 6.83 13.04 -21.21
CA THR A 27 6.04 14.05 -21.90
C THR A 27 5.60 13.55 -23.27
N ASP A 28 4.36 13.83 -23.64
CA ASP A 28 3.87 13.55 -24.98
C ASP A 28 2.90 14.63 -25.45
N THR A 29 3.05 15.11 -26.68
CA THR A 29 2.36 16.33 -27.15
C THR A 29 0.93 16.08 -27.59
N ASP A 30 0.61 14.88 -28.05
CA ASP A 30 -0.68 14.49 -28.62
C ASP A 30 -1.40 13.41 -27.81
N THR A 31 -0.73 12.81 -26.82
CA THR A 31 -1.32 11.74 -25.99
C THR A 31 -2.00 12.31 -24.75
N THR A 32 -3.31 12.07 -24.63
CA THR A 32 -4.10 12.34 -23.41
C THR A 32 -4.33 11.08 -22.55
N SER A 33 -3.85 9.92 -23.01
CA SER A 33 -3.92 8.64 -22.29
C SER A 33 -2.62 8.32 -21.54
N ASN A 34 -2.63 7.24 -20.76
CA ASN A 34 -1.41 6.76 -20.09
C ASN A 34 -0.42 6.19 -21.10
N LEU A 35 0.87 6.48 -20.88
CA LEU A 35 1.97 5.91 -21.66
C LEU A 35 2.32 4.50 -21.16
N ILE A 36 2.81 3.68 -22.09
CA ILE A 36 3.30 2.33 -21.85
C ILE A 36 4.82 2.39 -21.71
N TYR A 37 5.36 1.87 -20.60
CA TYR A 37 6.79 1.86 -20.33
C TYR A 37 7.35 0.45 -20.41
N ASN A 38 8.50 0.28 -21.06
CA ASN A 38 9.15 -1.01 -21.25
C ASN A 38 10.62 -0.96 -20.85
N ILE A 39 11.09 -2.00 -20.16
CA ILE A 39 12.52 -2.24 -19.98
C ILE A 39 13.04 -2.88 -21.27
N ILE A 40 14.14 -2.36 -21.80
CA ILE A 40 14.79 -2.91 -22.98
C ILE A 40 15.61 -4.14 -22.60
N GLY A 41 15.37 -5.25 -23.30
CA GLY A 41 16.01 -6.54 -23.04
C GLY A 41 15.36 -7.34 -21.91
N THR A 42 15.89 -8.52 -21.63
CA THR A 42 15.45 -9.36 -20.52
C THR A 42 15.97 -8.81 -19.19
N ASN A 43 15.12 -8.77 -18.16
CA ASN A 43 15.51 -8.31 -16.83
C ASN A 43 14.96 -9.23 -15.74
N ASP A 44 15.86 -9.83 -14.97
CA ASP A 44 15.52 -10.73 -13.86
C ASP A 44 15.34 -9.99 -12.52
N ASN A 45 15.85 -8.76 -12.44
CA ASN A 45 15.92 -7.98 -11.21
C ASN A 45 14.78 -6.97 -11.08
N PHE A 46 14.27 -6.46 -12.21
CA PHE A 46 13.32 -5.37 -12.27
C PHE A 46 12.18 -5.67 -13.24
N GLU A 47 11.00 -5.12 -12.92
CA GLU A 47 9.84 -5.12 -13.80
C GLU A 47 9.15 -3.75 -13.79
N ILE A 48 8.34 -3.50 -14.81
CA ILE A 48 7.44 -2.35 -14.83
C ILE A 48 6.00 -2.85 -14.82
N ILE A 49 5.24 -2.44 -13.81
CA ILE A 49 3.80 -2.69 -13.72
C ILE A 49 3.07 -1.35 -13.81
N GLY A 50 2.35 -1.15 -14.92
CA GLY A 50 1.79 0.15 -15.28
C GLY A 50 2.92 1.15 -15.55
N ASN A 51 3.06 2.14 -14.67
CA ASN A 51 4.16 3.11 -14.70
C ASN A 51 5.10 3.00 -13.49
N LYS A 52 5.06 1.89 -12.74
CA LYS A 52 5.87 1.72 -11.54
C LYS A 52 7.02 0.75 -11.82
N LEU A 53 8.25 1.20 -11.61
CA LEU A 53 9.43 0.33 -11.62
C LEU A 53 9.51 -0.39 -10.27
N LYS A 54 9.55 -1.72 -10.30
CA LYS A 54 9.56 -2.58 -9.11
C LYS A 54 10.71 -3.58 -9.13
N LEU A 55 11.06 -4.08 -7.96
CA LEU A 55 11.94 -5.23 -7.78
C LEU A 55 11.22 -6.55 -8.08
N LYS A 56 11.86 -7.43 -8.88
CA LYS A 56 11.45 -8.84 -9.04
C LYS A 56 12.06 -9.76 -7.99
N THR A 57 13.17 -9.36 -7.39
CA THR A 57 13.89 -10.09 -6.34
C THR A 57 14.34 -9.12 -5.26
N ALA A 58 14.63 -9.61 -4.06
CA ALA A 58 15.10 -8.75 -2.97
C ALA A 58 16.37 -7.98 -3.35
N ALA A 59 16.49 -6.72 -2.91
CA ALA A 59 17.65 -5.87 -3.17
C ALA A 59 18.95 -6.43 -2.59
N SER A 60 18.89 -7.35 -1.63
CA SER A 60 20.05 -8.09 -1.11
C SER A 60 20.67 -9.03 -2.16
N ASN A 61 19.93 -9.43 -3.19
CA ASN A 61 20.34 -10.38 -4.21
C ASN A 61 20.86 -9.68 -5.50
N ILE A 62 20.86 -8.36 -5.52
CA ILE A 62 21.24 -7.54 -6.69
C ILE A 62 22.55 -6.82 -6.39
N THR A 63 23.49 -6.85 -7.34
CA THR A 63 24.70 -6.02 -7.30
C THR A 63 24.38 -4.63 -7.84
N PHE A 64 24.62 -3.59 -7.04
CA PHE A 64 24.45 -2.18 -7.39
C PHE A 64 25.83 -1.48 -7.53
N PRO A 65 25.95 -0.38 -8.30
CA PRO A 65 24.90 0.22 -9.13
C PRO A 65 24.57 -0.66 -10.36
N ILE A 66 23.34 -0.55 -10.86
CA ILE A 66 22.90 -1.24 -12.07
C ILE A 66 22.16 -0.27 -12.97
N THR A 67 22.52 -0.25 -14.26
CA THR A 67 21.84 0.58 -15.25
C THR A 67 20.72 -0.21 -15.90
N ILE A 68 19.53 0.38 -15.97
CA ILE A 68 18.40 -0.11 -16.76
C ILE A 68 18.09 0.86 -17.89
N THR A 69 17.68 0.32 -19.03
CA THR A 69 17.31 1.12 -20.21
C THR A 69 15.80 1.00 -20.42
N ILE A 70 15.10 2.13 -20.53
CA ILE A 70 13.65 2.19 -20.62
C ILE A 70 13.23 2.97 -21.87
N THR A 71 12.12 2.55 -22.48
CA THR A 71 11.39 3.34 -23.49
C THR A 71 9.96 3.63 -23.02
N ALA A 72 9.36 4.68 -23.57
CA ALA A 72 7.96 5.02 -23.40
C ALA A 72 7.25 4.99 -24.76
N SER A 73 6.02 4.50 -24.80
CA SER A 73 5.20 4.43 -26.00
C SER A 73 3.78 4.92 -25.74
N ASP A 74 3.22 5.64 -26.70
CA ASP A 74 1.80 6.02 -26.74
C ASP A 74 0.92 4.97 -27.46
N GLY A 75 1.51 3.85 -27.87
CA GLY A 75 0.87 2.80 -28.68
C GLY A 75 1.09 2.95 -30.19
N THR A 76 1.57 4.10 -30.66
CA THR A 76 1.90 4.37 -32.06
C THR A 76 3.40 4.57 -32.25
N LEU A 77 4.00 5.47 -31.47
CA LEU A 77 5.41 5.77 -31.48
C LEU A 77 6.08 5.27 -30.20
N THR A 78 7.36 4.96 -30.32
CA THR A 78 8.23 4.61 -29.18
C THR A 78 9.32 5.67 -29.08
N SER A 79 9.56 6.13 -27.86
CA SER A 79 10.60 7.12 -27.58
C SER A 79 12.00 6.59 -27.87
N ALA A 80 12.98 7.49 -27.91
CA ALA A 80 14.37 7.11 -27.71
C ALA A 80 14.56 6.39 -26.37
N GLN A 81 15.60 5.57 -26.29
CA GLN A 81 15.99 4.86 -25.07
C GLN A 81 16.52 5.84 -24.03
N GLN A 82 16.11 5.66 -22.77
CA GLN A 82 16.61 6.41 -21.62
C GLN A 82 17.23 5.45 -20.61
N ASN A 83 18.48 5.73 -20.22
CA ASN A 83 19.16 4.98 -19.17
C ASN A 83 18.85 5.59 -17.80
N PHE A 84 18.64 4.72 -16.82
CA PHE A 84 18.55 5.05 -15.40
C PHE A 84 19.52 4.19 -14.61
N GLU A 85 20.38 4.84 -13.84
CA GLU A 85 21.24 4.16 -12.86
C GLU A 85 20.45 3.96 -11.57
N ILE A 86 20.24 2.71 -11.18
CA ILE A 86 19.64 2.35 -9.91
C ILE A 86 20.76 2.08 -8.90
N THR A 87 20.65 2.70 -7.74
CA THR A 87 21.62 2.57 -6.65
C THR A 87 20.96 2.12 -5.35
N LYS A 88 21.79 1.64 -4.42
CA LYS A 88 21.38 1.24 -3.08
C LYS A 88 21.80 2.32 -2.09
N THR A 89 20.94 2.63 -1.12
CA THR A 89 21.32 3.57 -0.06
C THR A 89 22.45 3.00 0.79
N THR A 90 23.36 3.88 1.21
CA THR A 90 24.48 3.52 2.10
C THR A 90 24.18 4.07 3.48
N ILE A 91 24.47 3.30 4.52
CA ILE A 91 24.36 3.76 5.90
C ILE A 91 25.35 4.92 6.09
N ASN A 92 24.84 6.08 6.49
CA ASN A 92 25.65 7.23 6.85
C ASN A 92 25.55 7.45 8.36
N LEU A 93 26.69 7.24 9.04
CA LEU A 93 26.80 7.27 10.50
C LEU A 93 26.55 8.65 11.13
N ASN A 94 26.56 9.71 10.34
CA ASN A 94 26.50 11.11 10.79
C ASN A 94 25.14 11.77 10.51
N ILE A 95 24.14 10.99 10.10
CA ILE A 95 22.78 11.49 9.86
C ILE A 95 21.74 10.52 10.42
N ALA A 96 20.57 11.05 10.75
CA ALA A 96 19.44 10.24 11.16
C ALA A 96 19.00 9.30 10.02
N PRO A 97 18.76 8.00 10.29
CA PRO A 97 18.32 7.05 9.28
C PRO A 97 16.89 7.36 8.83
N VAL A 98 16.59 7.20 7.54
CA VAL A 98 15.24 7.48 7.02
C VAL A 98 14.43 6.19 6.91
N ILE A 99 13.34 6.09 7.69
CA ILE A 99 12.38 5.00 7.58
C ILE A 99 11.45 5.28 6.40
N ASN A 100 11.80 4.77 5.21
CA ASN A 100 11.13 5.08 3.95
C ASN A 100 9.70 4.55 3.89
N GLN A 101 9.46 3.33 4.38
CA GLN A 101 8.15 2.68 4.28
C GLN A 101 7.99 1.57 5.33
N PHE A 102 6.75 1.33 5.74
CA PHE A 102 6.34 0.04 6.29
C PHE A 102 5.59 -0.76 5.24
N ILE A 103 6.03 -1.99 4.99
CA ILE A 103 5.35 -2.99 4.20
C ILE A 103 4.65 -3.92 5.18
N VAL A 104 3.33 -3.93 5.16
CA VAL A 104 2.51 -4.79 6.04
C VAL A 104 1.92 -5.92 5.23
N THR A 105 2.13 -7.16 5.68
CA THR A 105 1.62 -8.37 5.03
C THR A 105 0.98 -9.32 6.04
N GLN A 106 0.03 -10.13 5.58
CA GLN A 106 -0.60 -11.19 6.36
C GLN A 106 -0.88 -12.39 5.43
N GLY A 107 -0.03 -13.41 5.52
CA GLY A 107 0.02 -14.45 4.48
C GLY A 107 0.38 -13.85 3.12
N GLU A 108 -0.36 -14.21 2.08
CA GLU A 108 -0.21 -13.65 0.71
C GLU A 108 -0.85 -12.26 0.53
N LYS A 109 -1.52 -11.74 1.57
CA LYS A 109 -2.20 -10.44 1.51
C LYS A 109 -1.22 -9.34 1.87
N GLU A 110 -1.34 -8.21 1.18
CA GLU A 110 -0.46 -7.07 1.40
C GLU A 110 -1.26 -5.76 1.39
N GLY A 111 -0.93 -4.81 2.25
CA GLY A 111 -1.53 -3.47 2.21
C GLY A 111 -2.41 -3.18 3.42
N ARG A 112 -3.19 -2.09 3.34
CA ARG A 112 -3.78 -1.36 4.50
C ARG A 112 -4.73 -2.14 5.41
N ILE A 113 -5.08 -3.36 5.04
CA ILE A 113 -6.13 -4.12 5.70
C ILE A 113 -5.57 -5.49 6.08
N ILE A 114 -5.72 -5.85 7.36
CA ILE A 114 -5.39 -7.18 7.90
C ILE A 114 -6.60 -7.74 8.64
N SER A 115 -6.67 -9.05 8.83
CA SER A 115 -7.74 -9.72 9.57
C SER A 115 -7.28 -10.14 10.96
N GLN A 116 -8.12 -10.00 11.98
CA GLN A 116 -7.85 -10.54 13.31
C GLN A 116 -7.60 -12.05 13.29
N TYR A 117 -8.25 -12.76 12.36
CA TYR A 117 -8.16 -14.22 12.23
C TYR A 117 -7.39 -14.65 10.98
N GLY A 118 -6.67 -13.72 10.34
CA GLY A 118 -5.90 -13.99 9.12
C GLY A 118 -4.53 -14.61 9.36
N GLY A 119 -4.19 -14.93 10.61
CA GLY A 119 -2.88 -15.41 11.01
C GLY A 119 -1.87 -14.29 11.31
N GLU A 120 -0.59 -14.64 11.34
CA GLU A 120 0.49 -13.72 11.69
C GLU A 120 0.59 -12.54 10.72
N VAL A 121 0.74 -11.34 11.28
CA VAL A 121 1.02 -10.11 10.53
C VAL A 121 2.52 -9.83 10.58
N LYS A 122 3.09 -9.44 9.44
CA LYS A 122 4.48 -9.01 9.31
C LYS A 122 4.52 -7.55 8.92
N ILE A 123 5.27 -6.74 9.66
CA ILE A 123 5.56 -5.34 9.35
C ILE A 123 7.05 -5.26 9.05
N HIS A 124 7.41 -5.01 7.79
CA HIS A 124 8.79 -4.83 7.37
C HIS A 124 9.10 -3.35 7.11
N ALA A 125 10.16 -2.82 7.72
CA ALA A 125 10.57 -1.44 7.57
C ALA A 125 11.69 -1.28 6.53
N LEU A 126 11.45 -0.44 5.53
CA LEU A 126 12.46 -0.05 4.53
C LEU A 126 13.34 1.07 5.09
N VAL A 127 14.46 0.68 5.71
CA VAL A 127 15.44 1.60 6.30
C VAL A 127 16.81 0.93 6.31
N ASP A 128 17.84 1.69 5.97
CA ASP A 128 19.22 1.28 6.18
C ASP A 128 19.71 1.90 7.48
N THR A 129 19.94 1.05 8.49
CA THR A 129 20.32 1.48 9.84
C THR A 129 21.11 0.38 10.55
N GLN A 130 21.73 0.71 11.69
CA GLN A 130 22.46 -0.27 12.50
C GLN A 130 21.56 -1.05 13.45
N THR A 131 20.64 -0.37 14.14
CA THR A 131 19.73 -1.02 15.10
C THR A 131 18.27 -0.67 14.87
N TYR A 132 17.42 -1.59 15.30
CA TYR A 132 15.95 -1.53 15.22
C TYR A 132 15.38 -1.79 16.61
N GLU A 133 14.49 -0.92 17.06
CA GLU A 133 13.79 -1.05 18.33
C GLU A 133 12.29 -0.85 18.09
N TRP A 134 11.53 -1.94 18.18
CA TRP A 134 10.07 -1.92 18.07
C TRP A 134 9.44 -1.77 19.45
N SER A 135 8.42 -0.93 19.57
CA SER A 135 7.67 -0.75 20.83
C SER A 135 6.17 -0.58 20.59
N SER A 136 5.37 -1.10 21.53
CA SER A 136 3.93 -0.92 21.61
C SER A 136 3.49 -1.15 23.05
N THR A 137 2.45 -0.44 23.48
CA THR A 137 1.76 -0.68 24.75
C THR A 137 0.57 -1.65 24.60
N ASP A 138 0.14 -1.90 23.36
CA ASP A 138 -1.10 -2.61 23.05
C ASP A 138 -0.85 -4.06 22.61
N ILE A 139 0.37 -4.36 22.17
CA ILE A 139 0.79 -5.71 21.79
C ILE A 139 2.14 -6.06 22.44
N ASN A 140 2.30 -7.34 22.76
CA ASN A 140 3.59 -7.84 23.22
C ASN A 140 4.57 -7.90 22.05
N ILE A 141 5.65 -7.14 22.13
CA ILE A 141 6.71 -7.14 21.13
C ILE A 141 7.90 -7.94 21.67
N ASN A 142 8.13 -9.09 21.06
CA ASN A 142 9.27 -9.95 21.35
C ASN A 142 10.14 -10.13 20.10
N ASN A 143 10.43 -9.04 19.39
CA ASN A 143 11.34 -9.08 18.26
C ASN A 143 12.73 -8.59 18.66
N GLY A 144 13.75 -9.34 18.24
CA GLY A 144 15.13 -8.89 18.31
C GLY A 144 15.39 -7.67 17.41
N ALA A 145 16.65 -7.29 17.27
CA ALA A 145 17.09 -6.17 16.42
C ALA A 145 16.89 -6.47 14.92
N SER A 146 15.63 -6.43 14.47
CA SER A 146 15.20 -6.78 13.11
C SER A 146 14.38 -5.66 12.47
N ALA A 147 14.58 -5.46 11.18
CA ALA A 147 13.76 -4.58 10.35
C ALA A 147 12.31 -5.05 10.21
N THR A 148 12.03 -6.31 10.57
CA THR A 148 10.70 -6.89 10.54
C THR A 148 10.18 -7.06 11.95
N LEU A 149 8.93 -6.68 12.21
CA LEU A 149 8.13 -7.07 13.37
C LEU A 149 7.10 -8.11 12.94
N THR A 150 6.90 -9.17 13.73
CA THR A 150 5.74 -10.05 13.56
C THR A 150 4.89 -10.08 14.82
N PHE A 151 3.57 -10.20 14.66
CA PHE A 151 2.64 -10.34 15.77
C PHE A 151 1.36 -11.06 15.32
N ASP A 152 0.68 -11.70 16.27
CA ASP A 152 -0.63 -12.29 16.05
C ASP A 152 -1.73 -11.26 16.38
N PRO A 153 -2.49 -10.78 15.38
CA PRO A 153 -3.55 -9.81 15.61
C PRO A 153 -4.72 -10.36 16.44
N GLY A 154 -4.84 -11.68 16.59
CA GLY A 154 -5.81 -12.32 17.49
C GLY A 154 -5.55 -12.05 18.97
N THR A 155 -4.32 -11.69 19.33
CA THR A 155 -3.92 -11.39 20.73
C THR A 155 -4.25 -9.96 21.16
N ILE A 156 -4.61 -9.09 20.21
CA ILE A 156 -5.02 -7.72 20.48
C ILE A 156 -6.34 -7.74 21.25
N THR A 157 -6.32 -7.17 22.45
CA THR A 157 -7.51 -6.99 23.29
C THR A 157 -7.87 -5.52 23.51
N THR A 158 -7.01 -4.60 23.08
CA THR A 158 -7.23 -3.15 23.18
C THR A 158 -8.36 -2.71 22.25
N PHE A 159 -9.36 -2.02 22.82
CA PHE A 159 -10.39 -1.34 22.05
C PHE A 159 -9.87 0.03 21.60
N GLY A 160 -9.93 0.33 20.30
CA GLY A 160 -9.53 1.62 19.73
C GLY A 160 -8.37 1.51 18.75
N THR A 161 -7.58 2.59 18.66
CA THR A 161 -6.38 2.66 17.82
C THR A 161 -5.18 2.16 18.59
N ILE A 162 -4.51 1.15 18.03
CA ILE A 162 -3.28 0.54 18.50
C ILE A 162 -2.09 1.26 17.90
N THR A 163 -1.05 1.45 18.71
CA THR A 163 0.17 2.16 18.28
C THR A 163 1.36 1.21 18.28
N ILE A 164 2.02 1.09 17.15
CA ILE A 164 3.30 0.40 17.00
C ILE A 164 4.34 1.42 16.53
N LYS A 165 5.46 1.51 17.23
CA LYS A 165 6.57 2.41 16.86
C LYS A 165 7.80 1.60 16.50
N LEU A 166 8.52 2.06 15.47
CA LEU A 166 9.90 1.68 15.21
C LEU A 166 10.79 2.86 15.47
N LYS A 167 11.83 2.66 16.29
CA LYS A 167 12.99 3.54 16.39
C LYS A 167 14.17 2.89 15.66
N ALA A 168 14.72 3.59 14.68
CA ALA A 168 15.92 3.21 13.93
C ALA A 168 17.10 4.07 14.40
N THR A 169 18.25 3.46 14.68
CA THR A 169 19.44 4.18 15.16
C THR A 169 20.67 3.90 14.31
N THR A 170 21.38 4.95 13.95
CA THR A 170 22.64 4.92 13.21
C THR A 170 23.62 5.91 13.85
N GLY A 171 24.70 5.37 14.45
CA GLY A 171 25.57 6.17 15.31
C GLY A 171 24.78 6.68 16.51
N GLU A 172 24.88 7.98 16.79
CA GLU A 172 24.09 8.68 17.82
C GLU A 172 22.73 9.18 17.28
N HIS A 173 22.49 9.07 15.97
CA HIS A 173 21.30 9.64 15.34
C HIS A 173 20.15 8.63 15.27
N THR A 174 18.94 9.10 15.53
CA THR A 174 17.74 8.26 15.57
C THR A 174 16.62 8.81 14.71
N SER A 175 15.72 7.94 14.29
CA SER A 175 14.44 8.32 13.68
C SER A 175 13.36 7.36 14.11
N GLU A 176 12.15 7.89 14.30
CA GLU A 176 10.98 7.11 14.70
C GLU A 176 9.90 7.16 13.63
N ARG A 177 9.19 6.04 13.46
CA ARG A 177 8.00 5.99 12.63
C ARG A 177 6.91 5.18 13.32
N THR A 178 5.67 5.64 13.19
CA THR A 178 4.52 5.07 13.89
C THR A 178 3.56 4.43 12.90
N LEU A 179 3.10 3.22 13.21
CA LEU A 179 2.01 2.54 12.56
C LEU A 179 0.81 2.53 13.52
N LEU A 180 -0.31 3.08 13.07
CA LEU A 180 -1.57 3.09 13.81
C LEU A 180 -2.50 2.03 13.23
N LEU A 181 -2.91 1.06 14.04
CA LEU A 181 -3.85 0.01 13.64
C LEU A 181 -5.19 0.28 14.31
N LYS A 182 -6.26 0.33 13.55
CA LYS A 182 -7.61 0.55 14.07
C LYS A 182 -8.46 -0.66 13.76
N LEU A 183 -9.09 -1.23 14.80
CA LEU A 183 -10.08 -2.28 14.60
C LEU A 183 -11.29 -1.71 13.85
N ILE A 184 -11.56 -2.27 12.68
CA ILE A 184 -12.83 -2.18 11.98
C ILE A 184 -13.70 -3.32 12.52
N GLU A 185 -14.62 -2.97 13.40
CA GLU A 185 -15.65 -3.91 13.84
C GLU A 185 -16.45 -4.38 12.63
N LYS A 186 -16.79 -5.68 12.63
CA LYS A 186 -17.77 -6.20 11.68
C LYS A 186 -19.02 -5.33 11.79
N SER A 187 -19.52 -4.81 10.67
CA SER A 187 -20.83 -4.16 10.66
C SER A 187 -21.82 -5.11 11.33
N LYS A 188 -22.64 -4.58 12.25
CA LYS A 188 -23.76 -5.37 12.80
C LYS A 188 -24.51 -5.95 11.61
N ASP A 189 -24.92 -7.22 11.72
CA ASP A 189 -25.68 -7.85 10.65
C ASP A 189 -26.87 -6.95 10.33
N VAL A 190 -26.91 -6.46 9.10
CA VAL A 190 -27.99 -5.59 8.65
C VAL A 190 -29.21 -6.49 8.50
N LYS A 191 -30.30 -6.14 9.18
CA LYS A 191 -31.51 -6.97 9.16
C LYS A 191 -32.06 -7.00 7.73
N GLY A 192 -32.21 -8.21 7.19
CA GLY A 192 -32.70 -8.42 5.83
C GLY A 192 -31.72 -7.88 4.81
N ASP A 193 -30.44 -8.23 4.92
CA ASP A 193 -29.40 -8.03 3.90
C ASP A 193 -29.07 -9.42 3.34
N SER A 194 -29.73 -9.77 2.24
CA SER A 194 -29.72 -11.13 1.70
C SER A 194 -28.42 -11.47 0.95
N ASP A 195 -27.67 -10.47 0.49
CA ASP A 195 -26.45 -10.65 -0.30
C ASP A 195 -25.15 -10.30 0.46
N GLY A 196 -25.28 -9.74 1.67
CA GLY A 196 -24.21 -9.45 2.58
C GLY A 196 -23.34 -8.26 2.17
N ASP A 197 -23.84 -7.35 1.34
CA ASP A 197 -23.10 -6.17 0.91
C ASP A 197 -23.12 -5.03 1.97
N GLY A 198 -23.97 -5.15 2.99
CA GLY A 198 -24.16 -4.16 4.06
C GLY A 198 -25.32 -3.18 3.83
N ILE A 199 -26.15 -3.38 2.80
CA ILE A 199 -27.37 -2.63 2.50
C ILE A 199 -28.57 -3.53 2.83
N PRO A 200 -29.57 -3.06 3.60
CA PRO A 200 -30.78 -3.86 3.80
C PRO A 200 -31.56 -3.96 2.48
N ASP A 201 -32.13 -5.14 2.19
CA ASP A 201 -32.93 -5.50 1.01
C ASP A 201 -34.03 -4.46 0.70
N GLU A 202 -34.57 -3.77 1.70
CA GLU A 202 -35.57 -2.71 1.50
C GLU A 202 -35.01 -1.43 0.84
N LYS A 203 -33.68 -1.29 0.84
CA LYS A 203 -32.89 -0.19 0.27
C LYS A 203 -31.94 -0.67 -0.82
N ASP A 204 -31.86 -1.97 -1.04
CA ASP A 204 -31.05 -2.58 -2.08
C ASP A 204 -31.91 -2.99 -3.28
N ILE A 205 -31.52 -2.52 -4.46
CA ILE A 205 -32.12 -2.95 -5.74
C ILE A 205 -31.17 -3.90 -6.49
N ASN A 206 -30.01 -4.15 -5.91
CA ASN A 206 -29.04 -5.16 -6.28
C ASN A 206 -29.14 -6.34 -5.30
N ASN A 207 -28.64 -7.49 -5.72
CA ASN A 207 -28.62 -8.69 -4.86
C ASN A 207 -27.31 -9.45 -5.08
N ALA A 208 -26.28 -8.73 -5.53
CA ALA A 208 -24.97 -9.29 -5.81
C ALA A 208 -23.98 -8.68 -4.81
N GLY A 209 -23.51 -9.48 -3.85
CA GLY A 209 -22.57 -9.06 -2.80
C GLY A 209 -21.18 -8.59 -3.27
N ASN A 210 -20.94 -8.53 -4.59
CA ASN A 210 -19.78 -7.91 -5.22
C ASN A 210 -20.12 -6.53 -5.84
N LYS A 211 -21.28 -5.96 -5.49
CA LYS A 211 -21.75 -4.69 -6.00
C LYS A 211 -22.19 -3.81 -4.83
N ILE A 212 -21.94 -2.51 -4.91
CA ILE A 212 -22.48 -1.53 -3.96
C ILE A 212 -23.19 -0.45 -4.78
N GLN A 213 -24.44 -0.14 -4.42
CA GLN A 213 -25.18 0.93 -5.07
C GLN A 213 -24.52 2.30 -4.85
N ALA A 214 -24.38 3.07 -5.93
CA ALA A 214 -23.78 4.41 -5.90
C ALA A 214 -24.71 5.46 -6.53
N GLY A 215 -24.77 6.64 -5.89
CA GLY A 215 -25.45 7.83 -6.41
C GLY A 215 -26.94 7.99 -6.04
N GLU A 216 -27.40 9.23 -6.08
CA GLU A 216 -28.80 9.66 -5.89
C GLU A 216 -29.36 10.27 -7.18
N GLY A 217 -30.69 10.46 -7.25
CA GLY A 217 -31.36 11.14 -8.37
C GLY A 217 -31.20 10.42 -9.71
N GLU A 218 -30.75 11.12 -10.75
CA GLU A 218 -30.52 10.56 -12.09
C GLU A 218 -29.41 9.50 -12.14
N ASN A 219 -28.59 9.41 -11.09
CA ASN A 219 -27.56 8.38 -10.94
C ASN A 219 -28.04 7.15 -10.17
N LYS A 220 -29.30 7.11 -9.72
CA LYS A 220 -29.91 5.97 -9.03
C LYS A 220 -29.85 4.73 -9.91
N GLY A 221 -29.29 3.64 -9.38
CA GLY A 221 -29.10 2.36 -10.10
C GLY A 221 -27.72 2.13 -10.69
N LYS A 222 -26.79 3.09 -10.55
CA LYS A 222 -25.37 2.82 -10.79
C LYS A 222 -24.82 2.00 -9.63
N ALA A 223 -23.89 1.10 -9.93
CA ALA A 223 -23.23 0.27 -8.92
C ALA A 223 -21.72 0.28 -9.13
N ILE A 224 -20.99 0.31 -8.02
CA ILE A 224 -19.60 -0.09 -7.99
C ILE A 224 -19.60 -1.60 -8.08
N THR A 225 -18.82 -2.17 -9.00
CA THR A 225 -18.74 -3.61 -9.17
C THR A 225 -17.31 -4.07 -8.98
N SER A 226 -17.08 -5.08 -8.17
CA SER A 226 -15.83 -5.84 -8.15
C SER A 226 -15.98 -7.13 -8.97
N LYS A 227 -14.90 -7.89 -9.15
CA LYS A 227 -14.96 -9.17 -9.87
C LYS A 227 -15.95 -10.14 -9.21
N GLY A 228 -16.57 -11.03 -9.98
CA GLY A 228 -17.41 -12.08 -9.41
C GLY A 228 -16.65 -12.88 -8.33
N ASN A 229 -17.34 -13.24 -7.24
CA ASN A 229 -16.78 -13.89 -6.04
C ASN A 229 -15.81 -13.03 -5.20
N THR A 230 -15.90 -11.69 -5.30
CA THR A 230 -15.19 -10.77 -4.40
C THR A 230 -16.19 -9.93 -3.61
N ARG A 231 -15.81 -9.39 -2.45
CA ARG A 231 -16.66 -8.48 -1.65
C ARG A 231 -16.05 -7.08 -1.66
N ILE A 232 -16.90 -6.06 -1.75
CA ILE A 232 -16.47 -4.67 -1.58
C ILE A 232 -16.57 -4.34 -0.08
N LEU A 233 -15.44 -4.00 0.54
CA LEU A 233 -15.36 -3.63 1.96
C LEU A 233 -15.08 -2.14 2.07
N LEU A 234 -16.08 -1.38 2.50
CA LEU A 234 -15.94 0.04 2.83
C LEU A 234 -15.44 0.16 4.28
N GLY A 235 -14.24 0.73 4.47
CA GLY A 235 -13.68 0.96 5.79
C GLY A 235 -14.51 1.94 6.64
N THR A 236 -14.27 1.98 7.95
CA THR A 236 -15.04 2.83 8.90
C THR A 236 -14.96 4.34 8.63
N LEU A 237 -14.00 4.81 7.80
CA LEU A 237 -13.95 6.20 7.33
C LEU A 237 -15.02 6.53 6.27
N ALA A 238 -15.50 5.54 5.51
CA ALA A 238 -16.62 5.72 4.58
C ALA A 238 -17.99 5.68 5.28
N LEU A 239 -18.06 5.07 6.47
CA LEU A 239 -19.26 5.01 7.32
C LEU A 239 -19.39 6.22 8.26
N GLY A 240 -18.35 7.05 8.34
CA GLY A 240 -18.30 8.25 9.17
C GLY A 240 -19.13 9.40 8.60
N LYS A 241 -20.45 9.21 8.45
CA LYS A 241 -21.55 10.20 8.42
C LYS A 241 -22.86 9.58 7.88
N ASN A 242 -23.42 8.55 8.50
CA ASN A 242 -24.80 8.07 8.23
C ASN A 242 -25.20 8.01 6.72
N SER A 243 -24.29 7.70 5.79
CA SER A 243 -24.59 7.82 4.38
C SER A 243 -24.98 6.46 3.84
N THR A 244 -26.27 6.24 3.67
CA THR A 244 -26.82 5.14 2.85
C THR A 244 -26.48 5.29 1.36
N PHE A 245 -25.76 6.35 0.98
CA PHE A 245 -25.29 6.62 -0.38
C PHE A 245 -23.91 7.29 -0.30
N LEU A 246 -22.89 6.64 -0.86
CA LEU A 246 -21.63 7.31 -1.19
C LEU A 246 -21.70 7.78 -2.63
N THR A 247 -21.33 9.04 -2.88
CA THR A 247 -21.19 9.53 -4.25
C THR A 247 -19.90 8.98 -4.86
N LEU A 248 -19.87 8.85 -6.20
CA LEU A 248 -18.67 8.44 -6.93
C LEU A 248 -17.47 9.36 -6.62
N ASP A 249 -17.73 10.64 -6.39
CA ASP A 249 -16.71 11.63 -6.07
C ASP A 249 -16.17 11.48 -4.65
N GLN A 250 -17.02 11.17 -3.66
CA GLN A 250 -16.57 10.87 -2.29
C GLN A 250 -15.63 9.65 -2.23
N MET A 251 -15.88 8.65 -3.07
CA MET A 251 -15.04 7.46 -3.12
C MET A 251 -13.75 7.69 -3.90
N LYS A 252 -13.80 8.43 -5.01
CA LYS A 252 -12.60 8.86 -5.73
C LYS A 252 -11.74 9.74 -4.85
N GLU A 253 -12.33 10.72 -4.17
CA GLU A 253 -11.64 11.57 -3.21
C GLU A 253 -10.97 10.73 -2.11
N TYR A 254 -11.66 9.76 -1.52
CA TYR A 254 -11.04 8.87 -0.52
C TYR A 254 -9.85 8.06 -1.08
N VAL A 255 -10.01 7.47 -2.27
CA VAL A 255 -8.96 6.67 -2.94
C VAL A 255 -7.76 7.54 -3.32
N THR A 256 -8.02 8.75 -3.82
CA THR A 256 -7.01 9.70 -4.29
C THR A 256 -6.29 10.39 -3.12
N THR A 257 -7.02 10.87 -2.12
CA THR A 257 -6.44 11.51 -0.92
C THR A 257 -5.62 10.53 -0.07
N SER A 258 -6.00 9.25 -0.10
CA SER A 258 -5.28 8.20 0.64
C SER A 258 -4.24 7.44 -0.20
N ASN A 259 -4.09 7.76 -1.50
CA ASN A 259 -3.11 7.21 -2.43
C ASN A 259 -3.12 5.66 -2.55
N LEU A 260 -4.30 5.07 -2.72
CA LEU A 260 -4.51 3.63 -2.53
C LEU A 260 -4.34 2.79 -3.79
N PRO A 261 -3.57 1.67 -3.73
CA PRO A 261 -3.58 0.69 -4.80
C PRO A 261 -4.86 -0.14 -4.77
N ASP A 262 -5.40 -0.45 -5.95
CA ASP A 262 -6.47 -1.42 -6.13
C ASP A 262 -5.96 -2.83 -5.79
N LYS A 263 -6.51 -3.42 -4.73
CA LYS A 263 -6.16 -4.77 -4.23
C LYS A 263 -7.40 -5.63 -4.01
N THR A 264 -8.33 -5.66 -4.98
CA THR A 264 -9.60 -6.43 -4.94
C THR A 264 -9.46 -7.96 -4.79
N LYS A 265 -8.27 -8.50 -4.46
CA LYS A 265 -8.03 -9.93 -4.19
C LYS A 265 -7.88 -10.27 -2.69
N ASP A 266 -7.86 -9.29 -1.79
CA ASP A 266 -7.28 -9.49 -0.44
C ASP A 266 -8.21 -9.90 0.71
N THR A 267 -9.50 -10.18 0.52
CA THR A 267 -10.34 -10.61 1.67
C THR A 267 -11.31 -11.75 1.34
N LEU A 268 -10.86 -12.99 1.57
CA LEU A 268 -11.69 -14.20 1.51
C LEU A 268 -12.39 -14.57 2.84
N THR A 269 -12.27 -13.77 3.90
CA THR A 269 -12.86 -14.11 5.21
C THR A 269 -13.44 -12.88 5.92
N THR A 270 -14.74 -12.91 6.20
CA THR A 270 -15.53 -11.82 6.79
C THR A 270 -15.47 -11.81 8.32
N GLY A 271 -14.26 -11.83 8.88
CA GLY A 271 -14.00 -11.64 10.31
C GLY A 271 -13.77 -10.17 10.67
N ALA A 272 -13.46 -9.89 11.93
CA ALA A 272 -13.00 -8.56 12.36
C ALA A 272 -11.70 -8.20 11.61
N ILE A 273 -11.64 -6.97 11.10
CA ILE A 273 -10.60 -6.49 10.19
C ILE A 273 -9.93 -5.27 10.85
N TYR A 274 -8.63 -5.06 10.68
CA TYR A 274 -7.98 -3.80 11.05
C TYR A 274 -7.67 -2.98 9.81
N ASP A 275 -7.95 -1.68 9.86
CA ASP A 275 -7.39 -0.66 8.96
C ASP A 275 -6.11 -0.11 9.60
N TYR A 276 -5.18 0.39 8.81
CA TYR A 276 -4.03 1.10 9.37
C TYR A 276 -3.63 2.32 8.57
N VAL A 277 -3.10 3.30 9.30
CA VAL A 277 -2.45 4.49 8.75
C VAL A 277 -1.02 4.52 9.27
N VAL A 278 -0.09 4.84 8.36
CA VAL A 278 1.32 5.05 8.72
C VAL A 278 1.54 6.54 8.90
N GLU A 279 1.90 6.96 10.12
CA GLU A 279 2.13 8.36 10.47
C GLU A 279 3.55 8.58 10.99
N GLY A 280 4.05 9.81 10.87
CA GLY A 280 5.43 10.18 11.22
C GLY A 280 6.34 10.35 10.01
N LEU A 281 7.35 11.21 10.19
CA LEU A 281 8.09 11.84 9.10
C LEU A 281 9.01 10.88 8.34
N SER A 282 9.06 11.10 7.02
CA SER A 282 10.11 10.67 6.08
C SER A 282 11.14 11.77 5.83
N THR A 283 11.34 12.72 6.76
CA THR A 283 12.31 13.81 6.62
C THR A 283 13.37 13.70 7.71
N THR A 284 14.63 13.85 7.30
CA THR A 284 15.86 13.85 8.11
C THR A 284 15.61 14.35 9.54
N GLY A 285 15.76 13.45 10.51
CA GLY A 285 15.56 13.74 11.92
C GLY A 285 16.41 14.93 12.41
N THR A 286 15.88 15.65 13.39
CA THR A 286 16.61 16.70 14.10
C THR A 286 17.88 16.14 14.73
N SER A 287 18.98 16.88 14.55
CA SER A 287 20.26 16.66 15.24
C SER A 287 20.13 16.81 16.75
#